data_AF-A0A8J5V263-F1
#
_entry.id   AF-A0A8J5V263-F1
#
_cell.length_a   1.000
_cell.length_b   1.000
_cell.length_c   1.000
_cell.angle_alpha   90.00
_cell.angle_beta   90.00
_cell.angle_gamma   90.00
#
_symmetry.space_group_name_H-M   'P 1'
#
loop_
_entity.id
_entity.type
_entity.pdbx_description
1 polymer ?
#
loop_
_entity_poly.entity_id
_entity_poly.type
_entity_poly.pdbx_seq_one_letter_code
_entity_poly.pdbx_strand_id
1 'polypeptide(L)'
;MPAPPTAVGAAPVAPFVAAATARRCRAVRLRVTTYASVSSSPAPSTSAVPSPPPAWHSRKQPAGREGGPAKPAKPRVFFLDVNPLCFRGSQRSLGAFARWLALFFSHVSLRDPVVAVLDGEGGNEYRRRLLPSYKAHRPRGAGTGADSRVVDVLRECNVPVVRVDGHEADDVVATLTEQVLQKGYRVVIGSPDKDFKQLISEEVQLVMPIPEIGRWSFYTLRHYVAQYKCDPTADLSLRCFIGDEADGVPGIQHLVPGFGRKTVVKLLKKHGSLDNLLKTAAVRTVGKDYAQEALVKHADYLRKNYEVLSLRRYDFFNYQLYPNLTTDHPTLA
;
A
#
# COMPACT_ATOMS: atom_id res chain seq x y z
N MET A 1 -47.99 8.60 -55.42
CA MET A 1 -47.64 7.68 -54.33
C MET A 1 -46.37 6.94 -54.70
N PRO A 2 -45.17 7.39 -54.28
CA PRO A 2 -43.93 6.66 -54.55
C PRO A 2 -43.64 5.63 -53.44
N ALA A 3 -43.04 4.51 -53.84
CA ALA A 3 -42.71 3.33 -53.04
C ALA A 3 -41.70 3.62 -51.89
N PRO A 4 -41.69 2.81 -50.81
CA PRO A 4 -40.81 3.03 -49.67
C PRO A 4 -39.36 2.60 -49.98
N PRO A 5 -38.35 3.24 -49.36
CA PRO A 5 -36.95 2.86 -49.55
C PRO A 5 -36.61 1.58 -48.78
N THR A 6 -35.82 0.75 -49.44
CA THR A 6 -35.26 -0.53 -49.00
C THR A 6 -34.26 -0.36 -47.85
N ALA A 7 -34.36 -1.25 -46.85
CA ALA A 7 -33.46 -1.33 -45.71
C ALA A 7 -32.05 -1.78 -46.15
N VAL A 8 -31.03 -1.01 -45.78
CA VAL A 8 -29.62 -1.37 -45.96
C VAL A 8 -29.18 -2.19 -44.75
N GLY A 9 -28.82 -3.45 -44.98
CA GLY A 9 -28.36 -4.39 -43.95
C GLY A 9 -27.02 -3.98 -43.34
N ALA A 10 -26.92 -4.11 -42.02
CA ALA A 10 -25.68 -3.94 -41.27
C ALA A 10 -24.71 -5.10 -41.55
N ALA A 11 -23.48 -4.79 -41.93
CA ALA A 11 -22.41 -5.77 -42.08
C ALA A 11 -21.92 -6.25 -40.70
N PRO A 12 -21.53 -7.53 -40.55
CA PRO A 12 -21.03 -8.06 -39.28
C PRO A 12 -19.61 -7.53 -38.99
N VAL A 13 -19.40 -7.05 -37.77
CA VAL A 13 -18.10 -6.61 -37.26
C VAL A 13 -17.27 -7.85 -36.90
N ALA A 14 -16.15 -8.06 -37.58
CA ALA A 14 -15.21 -9.14 -37.30
C ALA A 14 -14.51 -8.94 -35.93
N PRO A 15 -14.20 -10.01 -35.17
CA PRO A 15 -13.51 -9.89 -33.90
C PRO A 15 -12.04 -9.52 -34.12
N PHE A 16 -11.60 -8.47 -33.43
CA PHE A 16 -10.20 -8.04 -33.40
C PHE A 16 -9.39 -9.00 -32.52
N VAL A 17 -8.71 -9.96 -33.14
CA VAL A 17 -7.73 -10.82 -32.46
C VAL A 17 -6.43 -10.03 -32.32
N ALA A 18 -6.21 -9.43 -31.16
CA ALA A 18 -4.92 -8.86 -30.82
C ALA A 18 -3.94 -10.00 -30.47
N ALA A 19 -3.06 -10.35 -31.40
CA ALA A 19 -1.93 -11.23 -31.14
C ALA A 19 -0.94 -10.53 -30.20
N ALA A 20 -1.05 -10.81 -28.89
CA ALA A 20 -0.07 -10.38 -27.91
C ALA A 20 1.20 -11.22 -28.09
N THR A 21 2.23 -10.62 -28.69
CA THR A 21 3.58 -11.20 -28.68
C THR A 21 4.11 -11.13 -27.26
N ALA A 22 4.08 -12.25 -26.55
CA ALA A 22 4.67 -12.40 -25.23
C ALA A 22 6.19 -12.16 -25.32
N ARG A 23 6.63 -10.93 -24.98
CA ARG A 23 8.04 -10.62 -24.82
C ARG A 23 8.50 -11.17 -23.47
N ARG A 24 9.51 -12.04 -23.50
CA ARG A 24 10.12 -12.68 -22.31
C ARG A 24 10.51 -11.62 -21.27
N CYS A 25 9.75 -11.54 -20.18
CA CYS A 25 10.19 -10.90 -18.96
C CYS A 25 11.33 -11.73 -18.35
N ARG A 26 12.39 -11.07 -17.85
CA ARG A 26 13.45 -11.76 -17.10
C ARG A 26 12.82 -12.42 -15.87
N ALA A 27 12.99 -13.73 -15.73
CA ALA A 27 12.46 -14.49 -14.61
C ALA A 27 13.14 -14.05 -13.30
N VAL A 28 12.35 -13.55 -12.35
CA VAL A 28 12.78 -13.34 -10.97
C VAL A 28 12.35 -14.58 -10.18
N ARG A 29 13.30 -15.42 -9.81
CA ARG A 29 13.03 -16.60 -8.98
C ARG A 29 13.00 -16.17 -7.52
N LEU A 30 11.83 -16.18 -6.90
CA LEU A 30 11.73 -16.13 -5.45
C LEU A 30 11.99 -17.51 -4.89
N ARG A 31 12.95 -17.63 -3.97
CA ARG A 31 13.18 -18.86 -3.24
C ARG A 31 12.45 -18.75 -1.91
N VAL A 32 11.37 -19.51 -1.77
CA VAL A 32 10.70 -19.72 -0.48
C VAL A 32 11.51 -20.75 0.28
N THR A 33 11.98 -20.41 1.48
CA THR A 33 12.53 -21.40 2.41
C THR A 33 11.62 -21.43 3.62
N THR A 34 10.75 -22.43 3.72
CA THR A 34 9.99 -22.70 4.93
C THR A 34 10.92 -23.38 5.93
N TYR A 35 11.29 -22.70 7.01
CA TYR A 35 11.87 -23.38 8.17
C TYR A 35 10.73 -23.86 9.05
N ALA A 36 10.68 -25.17 9.30
CA ALA A 36 9.78 -25.77 10.27
C ALA A 36 10.02 -25.11 11.64
N SER A 37 8.92 -24.80 12.33
CA SER A 37 8.91 -24.23 13.67
C SER A 37 9.65 -25.14 14.64
N VAL A 38 10.76 -24.65 15.19
CA VAL A 38 11.31 -25.22 16.44
C VAL A 38 10.62 -24.50 17.58
N SER A 39 9.89 -25.28 18.39
CA SER A 39 9.26 -24.84 19.63
C SER A 39 10.31 -24.36 20.63
N SER A 40 10.21 -23.12 21.08
CA SER A 40 10.80 -22.68 22.35
C SER A 40 9.99 -21.52 22.94
N SER A 41 9.39 -21.76 24.10
CA SER A 41 8.72 -20.78 24.96
C SER A 41 9.73 -19.84 25.68
N PRO A 42 9.28 -18.71 26.26
CA PRO A 42 9.91 -17.40 26.05
C PRO A 42 10.82 -16.94 27.20
N ALA A 43 11.73 -16.00 26.89
CA ALA A 43 12.39 -15.12 27.85
C ALA A 43 12.21 -13.65 27.42
N PRO A 44 12.20 -12.69 28.38
CA PRO A 44 11.66 -11.35 28.14
C PRO A 44 12.68 -10.48 27.39
N SER A 45 12.33 -10.04 26.18
CA SER A 45 13.13 -9.06 25.44
C SER A 45 12.54 -7.67 25.60
N THR A 46 13.32 -6.81 26.24
CA THR A 46 13.10 -5.37 26.41
C THR A 46 12.93 -4.68 25.06
N SER A 47 11.91 -3.83 24.97
CA SER A 47 11.59 -3.02 23.79
C SER A 47 12.61 -1.88 23.64
N ALA A 48 13.62 -2.11 22.79
CA ALA A 48 14.48 -1.03 22.31
C ALA A 48 13.74 -0.26 21.19
N VAL A 49 13.31 0.95 21.51
CA VAL A 49 12.70 1.93 20.59
C VAL A 49 13.80 2.53 19.71
N PRO A 50 13.65 2.58 18.36
CA PRO A 50 14.59 3.30 17.52
C PRO A 50 14.40 4.82 17.66
N SER A 51 15.52 5.54 17.72
CA SER A 51 15.60 7.00 17.92
C SER A 51 14.92 7.79 16.79
N PRO A 52 14.39 9.01 17.08
CA PRO A 52 13.75 9.85 16.08
C PRO A 52 14.77 10.40 15.06
N PRO A 53 14.36 10.67 13.80
CA PRO A 53 15.24 11.29 12.80
C PRO A 53 15.58 12.74 13.19
N PRO A 54 16.74 13.28 12.76
CA PRO A 54 17.23 14.57 13.21
C PRO A 54 16.35 15.74 12.71
N ALA A 55 16.20 16.74 13.58
CA ALA A 55 15.47 17.96 13.33
C ALA A 55 16.09 18.80 12.19
N TRP A 56 15.24 19.33 11.32
CA TRP A 56 15.64 20.14 10.17
C TRP A 56 16.10 21.53 10.60
N HIS A 57 17.41 21.80 10.48
CA HIS A 57 17.95 23.16 10.53
C HIS A 57 17.76 23.89 9.19
N SER A 58 17.60 25.19 9.31
CA SER A 58 17.19 26.13 8.27
C SER A 58 18.06 26.13 7.01
N ARG A 59 17.35 26.25 5.90
CA ARG A 59 17.73 26.44 4.48
C ARG A 59 19.01 27.27 4.25
N LYS A 60 20.01 26.70 3.56
CA LYS A 60 20.91 27.44 2.66
C LYS A 60 20.51 27.18 1.21
N GLN A 61 20.38 28.24 0.41
CA GLN A 61 20.11 28.16 -1.03
C GLN A 61 21.27 27.47 -1.76
N PRO A 62 21.02 26.64 -2.79
CA PRO A 62 22.11 26.18 -3.64
C PRO A 62 22.37 27.22 -4.75
N ALA A 63 23.55 27.82 -4.69
CA ALA A 63 24.21 28.38 -5.87
C ALA A 63 24.46 27.25 -6.90
N GLY A 64 24.47 27.62 -8.18
CA GLY A 64 24.44 26.72 -9.32
C GLY A 64 25.43 25.56 -9.26
N ARG A 65 24.96 24.38 -9.70
CA ARG A 65 25.81 23.23 -10.03
C ARG A 65 25.59 22.85 -11.48
N GLU A 66 26.68 22.96 -12.23
CA GLU A 66 26.87 22.46 -13.58
C GLU A 66 26.58 20.96 -13.67
N GLY A 67 26.15 20.55 -14.87
CA GLY A 67 25.72 19.19 -15.19
C GLY A 67 26.84 18.17 -15.17
N GLY A 68 26.97 17.46 -14.05
CA GLY A 68 27.61 16.15 -14.01
C GLY A 68 26.69 15.06 -14.58
N PRO A 69 27.23 13.91 -15.04
CA PRO A 69 26.42 12.81 -15.56
C PRO A 69 25.43 12.33 -14.50
N ALA A 70 24.15 12.20 -14.87
CA ALA A 70 23.10 11.75 -13.97
C ALA A 70 23.49 10.39 -13.37
N LYS A 71 23.52 10.29 -12.03
CA LYS A 71 23.74 9.01 -11.34
C LYS A 71 22.75 7.98 -11.90
N PRO A 72 23.19 6.73 -12.17
CA PRO A 72 22.28 5.70 -12.67
C PRO A 72 21.11 5.55 -11.69
N ALA A 73 19.88 5.59 -12.24
CA ALA A 73 18.69 5.47 -11.43
C ALA A 73 18.69 4.12 -10.70
N LYS A 74 18.44 4.14 -9.39
CA LYS A 74 18.33 2.91 -8.59
C LYS A 74 17.29 1.97 -9.20
N PRO A 75 17.56 0.66 -9.28
CA PRO A 75 16.57 -0.31 -9.75
C PRO A 75 15.34 -0.29 -8.85
N ARG A 76 14.17 -0.61 -9.41
CA ARG A 76 12.90 -0.61 -8.68
C ARG A 76 12.25 -2.00 -8.66
N VAL A 77 11.46 -2.26 -7.63
CA VAL A 77 10.62 -3.45 -7.49
C VAL A 77 9.18 -3.01 -7.31
N PHE A 78 8.26 -3.69 -7.97
CA PHE A 78 6.83 -3.47 -7.82
C PHE A 78 6.21 -4.48 -6.87
N PHE A 79 5.39 -3.99 -5.95
CA PHE A 79 4.47 -4.82 -5.16
C PHE A 79 3.05 -4.56 -5.62
N LEU A 80 2.34 -5.59 -6.06
CA LEU A 80 0.96 -5.49 -6.51
C LEU A 80 0.03 -6.05 -5.43
N ASP A 81 -0.77 -5.19 -4.82
CA ASP A 81 -1.83 -5.59 -3.90
C ASP A 81 -3.02 -6.09 -4.72
N VAL A 82 -3.24 -7.41 -4.67
CA VAL A 82 -4.12 -8.11 -5.61
C VAL A 82 -5.59 -7.99 -5.23
N ASN A 83 -5.88 -8.07 -3.93
CA ASN A 83 -7.23 -8.22 -3.41
C ASN A 83 -8.20 -7.14 -3.92
N PRO A 84 -7.90 -5.84 -3.85
CA PRO A 84 -8.82 -4.81 -4.33
C PRO A 84 -8.93 -4.75 -5.86
N LEU A 85 -7.95 -5.27 -6.61
CA LEU A 85 -8.00 -5.32 -8.09
C LEU A 85 -8.96 -6.38 -8.61
N CYS A 86 -9.38 -7.32 -7.77
CA CYS A 86 -10.37 -8.33 -8.09
C CYS A 86 -11.82 -7.83 -8.06
N PHE A 87 -12.05 -6.53 -7.85
CA PHE A 87 -13.40 -5.97 -7.73
C PHE A 87 -13.74 -4.98 -8.85
N ARG A 88 -15.03 -4.96 -9.20
CA ARG A 88 -15.67 -3.89 -9.97
C ARG A 88 -16.83 -3.37 -9.13
N GLY A 89 -16.66 -2.20 -8.53
CA GLY A 89 -17.56 -1.74 -7.46
C GLY A 89 -17.50 -2.71 -6.29
N SER A 90 -18.66 -3.20 -5.83
CA SER A 90 -18.76 -4.17 -4.73
C SER A 90 -18.67 -5.64 -5.16
N GLN A 91 -18.64 -5.93 -6.47
CA GLN A 91 -18.69 -7.29 -6.99
C GLN A 91 -17.31 -7.80 -7.41
N ARG A 92 -17.01 -9.06 -7.08
CA ARG A 92 -15.79 -9.74 -7.56
C ARG A 92 -15.87 -9.96 -9.07
N SER A 93 -14.78 -9.70 -9.78
CA SER A 93 -14.69 -9.83 -11.23
C SER A 93 -13.28 -10.21 -11.66
N LEU A 94 -13.12 -11.45 -12.14
CA LEU A 94 -11.87 -11.91 -12.74
C LEU A 94 -11.51 -11.10 -13.99
N GLY A 95 -12.51 -10.67 -14.76
CA GLY A 95 -12.30 -9.79 -15.91
C GLY A 95 -11.79 -8.40 -15.53
N ALA A 96 -12.20 -7.87 -14.37
CA ALA A 96 -11.64 -6.62 -13.84
C ALA A 96 -10.16 -6.80 -13.45
N PHE A 97 -9.85 -7.88 -12.74
CA PHE A 97 -8.47 -8.23 -12.39
C PHE A 97 -7.58 -8.38 -13.63
N ALA A 98 -8.00 -9.20 -14.61
CA ALA A 98 -7.26 -9.43 -15.84
C ALA A 98 -7.01 -8.12 -16.62
N ARG A 99 -8.01 -7.23 -16.68
CA ARG A 99 -7.87 -5.91 -17.31
C ARG A 99 -6.83 -5.06 -16.59
N TRP A 100 -6.90 -4.96 -15.26
CA TRP A 100 -5.94 -4.16 -14.48
C TRP A 100 -4.52 -4.71 -14.60
N LEU A 101 -4.36 -6.03 -14.57
CA LEU A 101 -3.08 -6.71 -14.74
C LEU A 101 -2.49 -6.46 -16.14
N ALA A 102 -3.31 -6.59 -17.19
CA ALA A 102 -2.88 -6.31 -18.57
C ALA A 102 -2.43 -4.85 -18.74
N LEU A 103 -3.20 -3.90 -18.20
CA LEU A 103 -2.84 -2.48 -18.22
C LEU A 103 -1.56 -2.19 -17.43
N PHE A 104 -1.37 -2.87 -16.30
CA PHE A 104 -0.19 -2.74 -15.46
C PHE A 104 1.07 -3.17 -16.21
N PHE A 105 1.07 -4.35 -16.83
CA PHE A 105 2.21 -4.83 -17.61
C PHE A 105 2.43 -4.08 -18.93
N SER A 106 1.39 -3.45 -19.47
CA SER A 106 1.50 -2.70 -20.73
C SER A 106 1.99 -1.26 -20.53
N HIS A 107 1.74 -0.64 -19.37
CA HIS A 107 1.98 0.79 -19.17
C HIS A 107 2.77 1.15 -17.91
N VAL A 108 2.89 0.24 -16.95
CA VAL A 108 3.47 0.54 -15.63
C VAL A 108 4.78 -0.19 -15.43
N SER A 109 4.76 -1.52 -15.40
CA SER A 109 5.97 -2.34 -15.27
C SER A 109 6.22 -3.10 -16.56
N LEU A 110 7.12 -2.57 -17.39
CA LEU A 110 7.50 -3.19 -18.67
C LEU A 110 8.59 -4.25 -18.50
N ARG A 111 9.51 -4.04 -17.53
CA ARG A 111 10.73 -4.85 -17.36
C ARG A 111 11.15 -5.04 -15.91
N ASP A 112 10.59 -4.26 -15.00
CA ASP A 112 10.97 -4.27 -13.60
C ASP A 112 10.28 -5.46 -12.87
N PRO A 113 10.93 -6.06 -11.86
CA PRO A 113 10.35 -7.13 -11.06
C PRO A 113 9.00 -6.74 -10.47
N VAL A 114 8.02 -7.65 -10.54
CA VAL A 114 6.70 -7.51 -9.91
C VAL A 114 6.48 -8.68 -8.98
N VAL A 115 6.05 -8.41 -7.74
CA VAL A 115 5.63 -9.41 -6.77
C VAL A 115 4.17 -9.12 -6.41
N ALA A 116 3.30 -10.10 -6.59
CA ALA A 116 1.90 -10.02 -6.21
C ALA A 116 1.74 -10.43 -4.75
N VAL A 117 0.97 -9.67 -3.97
CA VAL A 117 0.72 -9.93 -2.56
C VAL A 117 -0.78 -10.05 -2.32
N LEU A 118 -1.17 -11.06 -1.53
CA LEU A 118 -2.55 -11.36 -1.19
C LEU A 118 -2.77 -11.42 0.31
N ASP A 119 -4.01 -11.17 0.73
CA ASP A 119 -4.43 -11.40 2.11
C ASP A 119 -4.25 -12.88 2.47
N GLY A 120 -3.66 -13.10 3.65
CA GLY A 120 -3.64 -14.39 4.29
C GLY A 120 -5.00 -14.80 4.83
N GLU A 121 -5.17 -16.10 5.06
CA GLU A 121 -6.32 -16.57 5.83
C GLU A 121 -6.29 -15.96 7.23
N GLY A 122 -7.43 -15.46 7.73
CA GLY A 122 -7.47 -14.80 9.03
C GLY A 122 -6.70 -13.46 9.12
N GLY A 123 -6.29 -12.86 7.99
CA GLY A 123 -5.39 -11.70 7.99
C GLY A 123 -5.83 -10.52 8.87
N ASN A 124 -7.12 -10.24 8.93
CA ASN A 124 -7.69 -9.13 9.71
C ASN A 124 -8.03 -9.49 11.17
N GLU A 125 -7.76 -10.72 11.62
CA GLU A 125 -8.17 -11.17 12.96
C GLU A 125 -7.50 -10.38 14.07
N TYR A 126 -6.22 -10.02 13.91
CA TYR A 126 -5.51 -9.18 14.87
C TYR A 126 -6.25 -7.86 15.09
N ARG A 127 -6.55 -7.15 14.00
CA ARG A 127 -7.25 -5.86 14.06
C ARG A 127 -8.68 -6.02 14.57
N ARG A 128 -9.38 -7.11 14.23
CA ARG A 128 -10.72 -7.41 14.77
C ARG A 128 -10.71 -7.73 16.27
N ARG A 129 -9.64 -8.32 16.81
CA ARG A 129 -9.48 -8.51 18.26
C ARG A 129 -9.32 -7.16 18.99
N LEU A 130 -8.59 -6.22 18.40
CA LEU A 130 -8.43 -4.87 18.96
C LEU A 130 -9.71 -4.03 18.79
N LEU A 131 -10.36 -4.14 17.63
CA LEU A 131 -11.53 -3.37 17.26
C LEU A 131 -12.52 -4.25 16.48
N PRO A 132 -13.55 -4.81 17.13
CA PRO A 132 -14.51 -5.72 16.48
C PRO A 132 -15.25 -5.14 15.26
N SER A 133 -15.38 -3.80 15.16
CA SER A 133 -15.98 -3.13 14.01
C SER A 133 -15.09 -3.09 12.76
N TYR A 134 -13.79 -3.39 12.89
CA TYR A 134 -12.83 -3.30 11.79
C TYR A 134 -13.22 -4.21 10.62
N LYS A 135 -13.48 -3.60 9.47
CA LYS A 135 -13.93 -4.24 8.21
C LYS A 135 -15.14 -5.16 8.39
N ALA A 136 -15.92 -5.02 9.46
CA ALA A 136 -17.02 -5.94 9.82
C ALA A 136 -18.19 -5.89 8.82
N HIS A 137 -18.37 -4.77 8.12
CA HIS A 137 -19.40 -4.59 7.09
C HIS A 137 -19.01 -5.23 5.74
N ARG A 138 -17.75 -5.64 5.55
CA ARG A 138 -17.32 -6.30 4.31
C ARG A 138 -17.91 -7.72 4.28
N PRO A 139 -18.48 -8.18 3.16
CA PRO A 139 -19.09 -9.51 3.09
C PRO A 139 -18.10 -10.60 3.51
N ARG A 140 -18.51 -11.52 4.38
CA ARG A 140 -17.68 -12.68 4.78
C ARG A 140 -17.30 -13.46 3.52
N GLY A 141 -16.01 -13.71 3.31
CA GLY A 141 -15.48 -14.38 2.11
C GLY A 141 -15.14 -13.45 0.93
N ALA A 142 -15.45 -12.16 0.98
CA ALA A 142 -15.04 -11.18 -0.04
C ALA A 142 -13.55 -10.76 0.07
N GLY A 143 -12.67 -11.59 0.65
CA GLY A 143 -11.25 -11.26 0.82
C GLY A 143 -10.34 -12.36 1.33
N THR A 144 -10.87 -13.53 1.72
CA THR A 144 -10.06 -14.58 2.39
C THR A 144 -9.45 -15.61 1.44
N GLY A 145 -9.74 -15.50 0.15
CA GLY A 145 -9.05 -16.23 -0.88
C GLY A 145 -9.17 -15.45 -2.17
N ALA A 146 -8.05 -15.11 -2.80
CA ALA A 146 -8.12 -14.97 -4.24
C ALA A 146 -8.72 -16.26 -4.79
N ASP A 147 -9.71 -16.07 -5.65
CA ASP A 147 -10.15 -17.10 -6.58
C ASP A 147 -8.89 -17.81 -7.12
N SER A 148 -8.83 -19.14 -7.06
CA SER A 148 -7.63 -19.89 -7.49
C SER A 148 -7.18 -19.46 -8.89
N ARG A 149 -8.14 -19.06 -9.75
CA ARG A 149 -7.91 -18.51 -11.08
C ARG A 149 -7.06 -17.25 -11.11
N VAL A 150 -7.12 -16.40 -10.09
CA VAL A 150 -6.27 -15.19 -9.97
C VAL A 150 -4.81 -15.60 -9.76
N VAL A 151 -4.56 -16.60 -8.91
CA VAL A 151 -3.22 -17.14 -8.67
C VAL A 151 -2.69 -17.82 -9.92
N ASP A 152 -3.54 -18.57 -10.63
CA ASP A 152 -3.18 -19.22 -11.89
C ASP A 152 -2.77 -18.18 -12.95
N VAL A 153 -3.56 -17.12 -13.14
CA VAL A 153 -3.22 -16.02 -14.07
C VAL A 153 -1.89 -15.36 -13.71
N LEU A 154 -1.63 -15.09 -12.44
CA LEU A 154 -0.37 -14.51 -11.98
C LEU A 154 0.81 -15.44 -12.25
N ARG A 155 0.64 -16.74 -12.03
CA ARG A 155 1.65 -17.77 -12.30
C ARG A 155 1.98 -17.85 -13.80
N GLU A 156 0.96 -17.87 -14.67
CA GLU A 156 1.15 -17.84 -16.13
C GLU A 156 1.87 -16.57 -16.59
N CYS A 157 1.67 -15.45 -15.88
CA CYS A 157 2.39 -14.20 -16.10
C CYS A 157 3.82 -14.20 -15.51
N ASN A 158 4.29 -15.30 -14.94
CA ASN A 158 5.55 -15.43 -14.19
C ASN A 158 5.70 -14.41 -13.04
N VAL A 159 4.58 -14.06 -12.40
CA VAL A 159 4.55 -13.16 -11.25
C VAL A 159 4.59 -13.99 -9.97
N PRO A 160 5.64 -13.88 -9.15
CA PRO A 160 5.67 -14.53 -7.85
C PRO A 160 4.54 -14.02 -6.95
N VAL A 161 3.96 -14.94 -6.20
CA VAL A 161 2.80 -14.68 -5.34
C VAL A 161 3.20 -14.89 -3.89
N VAL A 162 2.99 -13.88 -3.04
CA VAL A 162 3.22 -13.94 -1.60
C VAL A 162 1.88 -13.86 -0.87
N ARG A 163 1.64 -14.82 0.01
CA ARG A 163 0.51 -14.88 0.92
C ARG A 163 1.00 -15.40 2.26
N VAL A 164 0.57 -14.79 3.35
CA VAL A 164 0.95 -15.21 4.70
C VAL A 164 -0.27 -15.23 5.60
N ASP A 165 -0.67 -16.41 6.03
CA ASP A 165 -1.81 -16.58 6.93
C ASP A 165 -1.61 -15.82 8.25
N GLY A 166 -2.69 -15.27 8.78
CA GLY A 166 -2.69 -14.37 9.92
C GLY A 166 -2.31 -12.92 9.61
N HIS A 167 -1.97 -12.58 8.36
CA HIS A 167 -1.58 -11.23 7.96
C HIS A 167 -2.37 -10.68 6.76
N GLU A 168 -2.71 -9.39 6.79
CA GLU A 168 -3.25 -8.67 5.63
C GLU A 168 -2.14 -8.38 4.61
N ALA A 169 -2.51 -8.32 3.33
CA ALA A 169 -1.59 -8.01 2.23
C ALA A 169 -0.83 -6.71 2.50
N ASP A 170 -1.50 -5.72 3.06
CA ASP A 170 -0.95 -4.40 3.31
C ASP A 170 0.26 -4.45 4.23
N ASP A 171 0.19 -5.23 5.32
CA ASP A 171 1.31 -5.37 6.26
C ASP A 171 2.47 -6.16 5.63
N VAL A 172 2.16 -7.15 4.79
CA VAL A 172 3.17 -7.93 4.07
C VAL A 172 3.89 -7.05 3.06
N VAL A 173 3.17 -6.29 2.23
CA VAL A 173 3.74 -5.31 1.28
C VAL A 173 4.61 -4.30 2.03
N ALA A 174 4.13 -3.82 3.16
CA ALA A 174 4.82 -2.81 3.92
C ALA A 174 6.12 -3.36 4.54
N THR A 175 6.12 -4.61 4.99
CA THR A 175 7.32 -5.33 5.42
C THR A 175 8.31 -5.56 4.28
N LEU A 176 7.84 -6.06 3.13
CA LEU A 176 8.70 -6.28 1.96
C LEU A 176 9.28 -4.96 1.43
N THR A 177 8.53 -3.87 1.53
CA THR A 177 8.99 -2.52 1.16
C THR A 177 10.24 -2.15 1.95
N GLU A 178 10.22 -2.30 3.28
CA GLU A 178 11.37 -2.00 4.13
C GLU A 178 12.59 -2.86 3.78
N GLN A 179 12.39 -4.17 3.59
CA GLN A 179 13.46 -5.09 3.21
C GLN A 179 14.10 -4.75 1.85
N VAL A 180 13.29 -4.32 0.88
CA VAL A 180 13.76 -3.94 -0.46
C VAL A 180 14.53 -2.61 -0.43
N LEU A 181 14.05 -1.63 0.35
CA LEU A 181 14.74 -0.36 0.55
C LEU A 181 16.12 -0.57 1.21
N GLN A 182 16.20 -1.43 2.23
CA GLN A 182 17.47 -1.79 2.89
C GLN A 182 18.47 -2.43 1.92
N LYS A 183 17.99 -3.11 0.87
CA LYS A 183 18.82 -3.68 -0.22
C LYS A 183 19.20 -2.67 -1.31
N GLY A 184 18.83 -1.39 -1.15
CA GLY A 184 19.22 -0.31 -2.07
C GLY A 184 18.32 -0.16 -3.31
N TYR A 185 17.18 -0.82 -3.35
CA TYR A 185 16.18 -0.68 -4.42
C TYR A 185 15.15 0.39 -4.08
N ARG A 186 14.45 0.87 -5.10
CA ARG A 186 13.22 1.66 -4.96
C ARG A 186 11.99 0.77 -5.01
N VAL A 187 10.88 1.25 -4.45
CA VAL A 187 9.62 0.50 -4.40
C VAL A 187 8.51 1.27 -5.10
N VAL A 188 7.70 0.54 -5.86
CA VAL A 188 6.43 1.05 -6.38
C VAL A 188 5.30 0.10 -5.97
N ILE A 189 4.28 0.63 -5.30
CA ILE A 189 3.14 -0.17 -4.81
C ILE A 189 1.94 0.07 -5.71
N GLY A 190 1.47 -1.00 -6.36
CA GLY A 190 0.25 -1.00 -7.17
C GLY A 190 -0.97 -1.34 -6.32
N SER A 191 -1.73 -0.34 -5.92
CA SER A 191 -2.97 -0.51 -5.13
C SER A 191 -3.88 0.72 -5.25
N PRO A 192 -5.22 0.57 -5.21
CA PRO A 192 -6.13 1.68 -4.92
C PRO A 192 -6.20 2.03 -3.44
N ASP A 193 -5.65 1.21 -2.54
CA ASP A 193 -5.76 1.42 -1.10
C ASP A 193 -4.98 2.67 -0.66
N LYS A 194 -5.68 3.55 0.07
CA LYS A 194 -5.10 4.79 0.59
C LYS A 194 -4.12 4.54 1.73
N ASP A 195 -4.15 3.37 2.38
CA ASP A 195 -3.29 3.05 3.51
C ASP A 195 -1.81 3.01 3.15
N PHE A 196 -1.49 2.63 1.92
CA PHE A 196 -0.11 2.68 1.42
C PHE A 196 0.46 4.09 1.34
N LYS A 197 -0.35 5.15 1.46
CA LYS A 197 0.17 6.53 1.60
C LYS A 197 1.09 6.68 2.80
N GLN A 198 0.90 5.86 3.85
CA GLN A 198 1.79 5.79 5.02
C GLN A 198 3.26 5.48 4.63
N LEU A 199 3.48 4.86 3.46
CA LEU A 199 4.81 4.39 3.02
C LEU A 199 5.50 5.33 2.06
N ILE A 200 4.79 6.34 1.53
CA ILE A 200 5.30 7.24 0.50
C ILE A 200 6.54 7.98 1.01
N SER A 201 7.59 7.95 0.22
CA SER A 201 8.84 8.67 0.46
C SER A 201 9.53 9.01 -0.87
N GLU A 202 10.76 9.49 -0.83
CA GLU A 202 11.57 9.69 -2.05
C GLU A 202 11.90 8.36 -2.76
N GLU A 203 11.89 7.24 -2.04
CA GLU A 203 12.26 5.92 -2.56
C GLU A 203 11.04 4.99 -2.73
N VAL A 204 9.85 5.43 -2.31
CA VAL A 204 8.59 4.66 -2.39
C VAL A 204 7.51 5.49 -3.09
N GLN A 205 6.95 4.93 -4.16
CA GLN A 205 5.84 5.54 -4.92
C GLN A 205 4.63 4.61 -4.92
N LEU A 206 3.45 5.18 -5.12
CA LEU A 206 2.25 4.41 -5.41
C LEU A 206 1.93 4.51 -6.90
N VAL A 207 1.25 3.51 -7.41
CA VAL A 207 0.59 3.54 -8.71
C VAL A 207 -0.85 3.07 -8.49
N MET A 208 -1.81 3.95 -8.71
CA MET A 208 -3.21 3.73 -8.36
C MET A 208 -4.04 3.54 -9.63
N PRO A 209 -4.98 2.59 -9.68
CA PRO A 209 -5.89 2.47 -10.80
C PRO A 209 -6.88 3.65 -10.79
N ILE A 210 -7.20 4.19 -11.97
CA ILE A 210 -8.24 5.20 -12.20
C ILE A 210 -9.32 4.56 -13.07
N PRO A 211 -10.38 3.97 -12.46
CA PRO A 211 -11.39 3.20 -13.18
C PRO A 211 -12.09 3.98 -14.29
N GLU A 212 -12.34 5.27 -14.09
CA GLU A 212 -13.12 6.13 -14.97
C GLU A 212 -12.51 6.25 -16.37
N ILE A 213 -11.18 6.18 -16.44
CA ILE A 213 -10.40 6.30 -17.69
C ILE A 213 -9.55 5.06 -17.96
N GLY A 214 -9.73 4.00 -17.18
CA GLY A 214 -9.10 2.69 -17.39
C GLY A 214 -7.57 2.75 -17.48
N ARG A 215 -6.90 3.50 -16.60
CA ARG A 215 -5.43 3.60 -16.57
C ARG A 215 -4.88 3.58 -15.16
N TRP A 216 -3.58 3.33 -15.04
CA TRP A 216 -2.84 3.51 -13.81
C TRP A 216 -2.24 4.92 -13.74
N SER A 217 -2.15 5.50 -12.54
CA SER A 217 -1.52 6.80 -12.31
C SER A 217 -0.51 6.73 -11.18
N PHE A 218 0.71 7.20 -11.46
CA PHE A 218 1.74 7.32 -10.44
C PHE A 218 1.37 8.42 -9.44
N TYR A 219 1.67 8.15 -8.18
CA TYR A 219 1.45 9.03 -7.06
C TYR A 219 2.69 9.01 -6.17
N THR A 220 3.25 10.19 -5.94
CA THR A 220 4.59 10.37 -5.35
C THR A 220 4.49 11.27 -4.13
N LEU A 221 5.58 11.38 -3.36
CA LEU A 221 5.65 12.32 -2.25
C LEU A 221 5.32 13.76 -2.69
N ARG A 222 5.79 14.18 -3.86
CA ARG A 222 5.46 15.49 -4.43
C ARG A 222 3.95 15.66 -4.66
N HIS A 223 3.29 14.64 -5.23
CA HIS A 223 1.84 14.67 -5.43
C HIS A 223 1.11 14.77 -4.08
N TYR A 224 1.54 13.97 -3.09
CA TYR A 224 0.99 13.99 -1.75
C TYR A 224 1.11 15.37 -1.08
N VAL A 225 2.32 15.93 -1.04
CA VAL A 225 2.57 17.24 -0.43
C VAL A 225 1.83 18.35 -1.17
N ALA A 226 1.74 18.28 -2.49
CA ALA A 226 0.99 19.25 -3.28
C ALA A 226 -0.51 19.23 -2.93
N GLN A 227 -1.09 18.05 -2.71
CA GLN A 227 -2.51 17.85 -2.40
C GLN A 227 -2.84 18.15 -0.94
N TYR A 228 -2.08 17.61 0.00
CA TYR A 228 -2.42 17.62 1.43
C TYR A 228 -1.68 18.69 2.25
N LYS A 229 -0.60 19.29 1.70
CA LYS A 229 0.22 20.31 2.37
C LYS A 229 0.79 19.84 3.73
N CYS A 230 1.01 18.54 3.89
CA CYS A 230 1.61 17.93 5.08
C CYS A 230 2.44 16.70 4.70
N ASP A 231 3.17 16.19 5.69
CA ASP A 231 3.89 14.92 5.57
C ASP A 231 2.92 13.72 5.60
N PRO A 232 3.18 12.63 4.85
CA PRO A 232 2.33 11.44 4.85
C PRO A 232 2.09 10.81 6.24
N THR A 233 3.06 10.93 7.16
CA THR A 233 2.92 10.43 8.54
C THR A 233 1.82 11.17 9.33
N ALA A 234 1.44 12.37 8.90
CA ALA A 234 0.37 13.15 9.51
C ALA A 234 -1.03 12.60 9.18
N ASP A 235 -1.22 11.87 8.08
CA ASP A 235 -2.52 11.31 7.69
C ASP A 235 -2.99 10.24 8.67
N LEU A 236 -2.11 9.29 9.00
CA LEU A 236 -2.39 8.27 9.99
C LEU A 236 -2.74 8.91 11.33
N SER A 237 -1.94 9.89 11.76
CA SER A 237 -2.19 10.64 13.00
C SER A 237 -3.56 11.33 12.97
N LEU A 238 -3.94 11.94 11.85
CA LEU A 238 -5.25 12.57 11.67
C LEU A 238 -6.39 11.54 11.73
N ARG A 239 -6.27 10.42 11.01
CA ARG A 239 -7.26 9.34 10.96
C ARG A 239 -7.49 8.71 12.33
N CYS A 240 -6.48 8.65 13.20
CA CYS A 240 -6.68 8.21 14.57
C CYS A 240 -7.73 9.03 15.33
N PHE A 241 -7.84 10.34 15.03
CA PHE A 241 -8.85 11.20 15.63
C PHE A 241 -10.17 11.23 14.87
N ILE A 242 -10.14 11.27 13.53
CA ILE A 242 -11.36 11.44 12.72
C ILE A 242 -12.05 10.13 12.35
N GLY A 243 -11.36 9.01 12.52
CA GLY A 243 -11.82 7.69 12.12
C GLY A 243 -11.51 7.37 10.65
N ASP A 244 -11.87 6.15 10.29
CA ASP A 244 -11.85 5.63 8.93
C ASP A 244 -13.12 4.83 8.66
N GLU A 245 -14.08 5.45 7.98
CA GLU A 245 -15.37 4.84 7.67
C GLU A 245 -15.23 3.60 6.79
N ALA A 246 -14.29 3.61 5.83
CA ALA A 246 -14.06 2.50 4.89
C ALA A 246 -13.57 1.22 5.58
N ASP A 247 -12.94 1.37 6.75
CA ASP A 247 -12.49 0.26 7.60
C ASP A 247 -13.34 0.09 8.85
N GLY A 248 -14.39 0.90 9.05
CA GLY A 248 -15.22 0.83 10.25
C GLY A 248 -14.48 1.22 11.53
N VAL A 249 -13.48 2.11 11.43
CA VAL A 249 -12.75 2.66 12.58
C VAL A 249 -13.41 3.96 13.02
N PRO A 250 -14.03 4.02 14.21
CA PRO A 250 -14.66 5.25 14.69
C PRO A 250 -13.62 6.31 15.06
N GLY A 251 -13.96 7.58 14.79
CA GLY A 251 -13.20 8.72 15.29
C GLY A 251 -13.63 9.11 16.69
N ILE A 252 -12.87 9.99 17.36
CA ILE A 252 -13.12 10.42 18.74
C ILE A 252 -14.37 11.33 18.87
N GLN A 253 -15.00 11.75 17.77
CA GLN A 253 -16.08 12.76 17.78
C GLN A 253 -17.32 12.33 18.56
N HIS A 254 -17.59 11.03 18.67
CA HIS A 254 -18.68 10.50 19.51
C HIS A 254 -18.38 10.61 21.02
N LEU A 255 -17.11 10.73 21.41
CA LEU A 255 -16.67 10.95 22.79
C LEU A 255 -16.48 12.44 23.08
N VAL A 256 -15.97 13.18 22.09
CA VAL A 256 -15.67 14.61 22.19
C VAL A 256 -16.18 15.33 20.92
N PRO A 257 -17.46 15.73 20.86
CA PRO A 257 -18.08 16.32 19.66
C PRO A 257 -17.34 17.54 19.09
N GLY A 258 -16.69 18.34 19.96
CA GLY A 258 -15.88 19.50 19.55
C GLY A 258 -14.52 19.16 18.92
N PHE A 259 -14.07 17.91 18.96
CA PHE A 259 -12.74 17.48 18.51
C PHE A 259 -12.75 17.07 17.02
N GLY A 260 -13.12 18.02 16.16
CA GLY A 260 -13.20 17.83 14.71
C GLY A 260 -11.85 18.00 13.97
N ARG A 261 -11.87 17.73 12.66
CA ARG A 261 -10.71 17.79 11.75
C ARG A 261 -9.86 19.07 11.90
N LYS A 262 -10.49 20.24 12.03
CA LYS A 262 -9.79 21.53 12.16
C LYS A 262 -8.93 21.60 13.42
N THR A 263 -9.46 21.13 14.55
CA THR A 263 -8.74 21.07 15.83
C THR A 263 -7.55 20.13 15.73
N VAL A 264 -7.78 18.92 15.20
CA VAL A 264 -6.72 17.90 15.03
C VAL A 264 -5.59 18.43 14.15
N VAL A 265 -5.91 19.00 12.98
CA VAL A 265 -4.90 19.54 12.05
C VAL A 265 -4.08 20.65 12.72
N LYS A 266 -4.71 21.54 13.52
CA LYS A 266 -3.98 22.60 14.25
C LYS A 266 -2.99 22.01 15.25
N LEU A 267 -3.38 20.96 15.97
CA LEU A 267 -2.52 20.28 16.94
C LEU A 267 -1.39 19.52 16.23
N LEU A 268 -1.70 18.73 15.21
CA LEU A 268 -0.70 17.98 14.46
C LEU A 268 0.30 18.89 13.73
N LYS A 269 -0.12 20.06 13.23
CA LYS A 269 0.83 21.05 12.68
C LYS A 269 1.86 21.53 13.71
N LYS A 270 1.51 21.57 14.99
CA LYS A 270 2.39 22.01 16.07
C LYS A 270 3.23 20.86 16.66
N HIS A 271 2.68 19.64 16.69
CA HIS A 271 3.28 18.50 17.39
C HIS A 271 3.78 17.39 16.45
N GLY A 272 3.52 17.46 15.14
CA GLY A 272 3.99 16.50 14.14
C GLY A 272 3.17 15.22 14.10
N SER A 273 3.25 14.38 15.14
CA SER A 273 2.63 13.05 15.19
C SER A 273 1.66 12.89 16.36
N LEU A 274 0.78 11.88 16.27
CA LEU A 274 -0.08 11.47 17.39
C LEU A 274 0.74 11.15 18.64
N ASP A 275 1.79 10.33 18.50
CA ASP A 275 2.63 9.93 19.63
C ASP A 275 3.26 11.13 20.34
N ASN A 276 3.85 12.06 19.59
CA ASN A 276 4.44 13.27 20.17
C ASN A 276 3.37 14.17 20.81
N LEU A 277 2.18 14.28 20.19
CA LEU A 277 1.06 15.05 20.73
C LEU A 277 0.60 14.46 22.09
N LEU A 278 0.41 13.15 22.17
CA LEU A 278 -0.02 12.47 23.41
C LEU A 278 1.04 12.55 24.50
N LYS A 279 2.33 12.32 24.16
CA LYS A 279 3.45 12.50 25.09
C LYS A 279 3.54 13.93 25.61
N THR A 280 3.36 14.92 24.74
CA THR A 280 3.37 16.32 25.16
C THR A 280 2.20 16.63 26.09
N ALA A 281 0.99 16.16 25.73
CA ALA A 281 -0.21 16.36 26.55
C ALA A 281 -0.10 15.70 27.93
N ALA A 282 0.64 14.60 28.06
CA ALA A 282 0.87 13.96 29.36
C ALA A 282 1.78 14.79 30.30
N VAL A 283 2.62 15.67 29.75
CA VAL A 283 3.62 16.45 30.53
C VAL A 283 3.21 17.91 30.72
N ARG A 284 2.47 18.49 29.77
CA ARG A 284 2.04 19.89 29.83
C ARG A 284 0.78 20.14 29.01
N THR A 285 0.13 21.28 29.26
CA THR A 285 -1.08 21.69 28.54
C THR A 285 -0.82 21.92 27.06
N VAL A 286 -1.69 21.34 26.22
CA VAL A 286 -1.68 21.47 24.77
C VAL A 286 -3.05 21.94 24.28
N GLY A 287 -3.06 23.06 23.55
CA GLY A 287 -4.30 23.62 23.03
C GLY A 287 -5.14 24.30 24.12
N LYS A 288 -6.46 24.24 23.96
CA LYS A 288 -7.43 24.74 24.95
C LYS A 288 -7.76 23.63 25.95
N ASP A 289 -8.31 23.97 27.10
CA ASP A 289 -8.62 23.02 28.19
C ASP A 289 -9.42 21.80 27.71
N TYR A 290 -10.47 21.99 26.91
CA TYR A 290 -11.24 20.87 26.35
C TYR A 290 -10.40 19.93 25.47
N ALA A 291 -9.40 20.46 24.75
CA ALA A 291 -8.55 19.68 23.88
C ALA A 291 -7.50 18.92 24.70
N GLN A 292 -6.95 19.56 25.74
CA GLN A 292 -6.06 18.93 26.69
C GLN A 292 -6.75 17.77 27.41
N GLU A 293 -7.97 18.00 27.93
CA GLU A 293 -8.76 16.98 28.60
C GLU A 293 -9.04 15.80 27.68
N ALA A 294 -9.46 16.07 26.43
CA ALA A 294 -9.69 15.03 25.43
C ALA A 294 -8.44 14.17 25.17
N LEU A 295 -7.26 14.80 25.01
CA LEU A 295 -6.00 14.10 24.74
C LEU A 295 -5.55 13.23 25.91
N VAL A 296 -5.75 13.68 27.15
CA VAL A 296 -5.37 12.92 28.35
C VAL A 296 -6.37 11.78 28.60
N LYS A 297 -7.67 12.09 28.60
CA LYS A 297 -8.74 11.14 28.95
C LYS A 297 -8.91 10.03 27.93
N HIS A 298 -8.64 10.30 26.65
CA HIS A 298 -8.86 9.36 25.56
C HIS A 298 -7.56 8.96 24.83
N ALA A 299 -6.40 9.09 25.50
CA ALA A 299 -5.11 8.70 24.93
C ALA A 299 -5.10 7.24 24.45
N ASP A 300 -5.64 6.31 25.24
CA ASP A 300 -5.65 4.88 24.90
C ASP A 300 -6.58 4.56 23.73
N TYR A 301 -7.68 5.30 23.61
CA TYR A 301 -8.56 5.20 22.45
C TYR A 301 -7.83 5.58 21.16
N LEU A 302 -7.06 6.68 21.19
CA LEU A 302 -6.28 7.14 20.05
C LEU A 302 -5.11 6.21 19.74
N ARG A 303 -4.43 5.65 20.75
CA ARG A 303 -3.38 4.63 20.57
C ARG A 303 -3.94 3.36 19.94
N LYS A 304 -5.11 2.90 20.37
CA LYS A 304 -5.79 1.75 19.76
C LYS A 304 -6.14 2.01 18.29
N ASN A 305 -6.66 3.19 17.97
CA ASN A 305 -6.91 3.57 16.58
C ASN A 305 -5.61 3.59 15.76
N TYR A 306 -4.51 4.08 16.32
CA TYR A 306 -3.20 4.03 15.68
C TYR A 306 -2.76 2.60 15.41
N GLU A 307 -2.87 1.72 16.40
CA GLU A 307 -2.51 0.31 16.26
C GLU A 307 -3.32 -0.40 15.17
N VAL A 308 -4.63 -0.12 15.08
CA VAL A 308 -5.52 -0.69 14.05
C VAL A 308 -5.19 -0.15 12.66
N LEU A 309 -4.94 1.16 12.52
CA LEU A 309 -4.75 1.81 11.22
C LEU A 309 -3.31 1.76 10.69
N SER A 310 -2.33 1.54 11.56
CA SER A 310 -0.92 1.49 11.16
C SER A 310 -0.61 0.23 10.36
N LEU A 311 0.22 0.38 9.33
CA LEU A 311 0.80 -0.77 8.61
C LEU A 311 1.91 -1.39 9.46
N ARG A 312 1.75 -2.67 9.81
CA ARG A 312 2.71 -3.41 10.64
C ARG A 312 3.96 -3.81 9.85
N ARG A 313 5.05 -4.03 10.58
CA ARG A 313 6.30 -4.60 10.09
C ARG A 313 6.61 -5.84 10.90
N TYR A 314 7.14 -6.85 10.25
CA TYR A 314 7.47 -8.12 10.89
C TYR A 314 8.90 -8.54 10.57
N ASP A 315 9.70 -8.79 11.60
CA ASP A 315 11.11 -9.16 11.45
C ASP A 315 11.29 -10.61 10.95
N PHE A 316 10.24 -11.45 11.02
CA PHE A 316 10.34 -12.89 10.72
C PHE A 316 10.20 -13.26 9.24
N PHE A 317 9.91 -12.30 8.34
CA PHE A 317 9.80 -12.60 6.91
C PHE A 317 11.18 -12.71 6.25
N ASN A 318 11.85 -13.86 6.36
CA ASN A 318 13.03 -14.17 5.57
C ASN A 318 12.64 -14.57 4.13
N TYR A 319 12.03 -13.67 3.35
CA TYR A 319 11.89 -13.84 1.91
C TYR A 319 13.17 -13.38 1.21
N GLN A 320 13.94 -14.34 0.69
CA GLN A 320 15.08 -14.01 -0.17
C GLN A 320 14.57 -13.70 -1.59
N LEU A 321 14.38 -12.40 -1.86
CA LEU A 321 14.26 -11.88 -3.22
C LEU A 321 15.62 -12.01 -3.92
N TYR A 322 15.78 -13.02 -4.78
CA TYR A 322 16.97 -13.18 -5.62
C TYR A 322 16.71 -12.67 -7.04
N PRO A 323 17.35 -11.58 -7.49
CA PRO A 323 17.47 -11.30 -8.91
C PRO A 323 18.56 -12.20 -9.50
N ASN A 324 18.19 -13.28 -10.19
CA ASN A 324 19.17 -14.04 -10.98
C ASN A 324 19.65 -13.17 -12.16
N LEU A 325 20.86 -12.64 -12.05
CA LEU A 325 21.62 -12.08 -13.16
C LEU A 325 22.60 -13.15 -13.64
N THR A 326 22.13 -14.15 -14.39
CA THR A 326 23.02 -15.02 -15.18
C THR A 326 22.82 -14.73 -16.66
N THR A 327 23.84 -14.16 -17.27
CA THR A 327 24.02 -14.07 -18.72
C THR A 327 24.55 -15.42 -19.20
N ASP A 328 23.66 -16.36 -19.47
CA ASP A 328 24.04 -17.52 -20.27
C ASP A 328 24.00 -17.09 -21.74
N HIS A 329 25.17 -16.77 -22.27
CA HIS A 329 25.41 -16.80 -23.70
C HIS A 329 25.34 -18.27 -24.14
N PRO A 330 24.45 -18.66 -25.06
CA PRO A 330 24.57 -19.96 -25.70
C PRO A 330 25.79 -19.90 -26.62
N THR A 331 26.87 -20.53 -26.20
CA THR A 331 27.95 -20.89 -27.11
C THR A 331 27.38 -21.92 -28.07
N LEU A 332 27.29 -21.55 -29.35
CA LEU A 332 27.06 -22.47 -30.46
C LEU A 332 28.20 -23.49 -30.49
N ALA A 333 27.83 -24.76 -30.32
CA ALA A 333 28.52 -25.93 -30.88
C ALA A 333 27.44 -26.97 -31.19
#